data_AF-A0A0K8RR52-F1
#
_entry.id   AF-A0A0K8RR52-F1
#
_cell.length_a   1.000
_cell.length_b   1.000
_cell.length_c   1.000
_cell.angle_alpha   90.00
_cell.angle_beta   90.00
_cell.angle_gamma   90.00
#
_symmetry.space_group_name_H-M   'P 1'
#
loop_
_entity.id
_entity.type
_entity.pdbx_description
1 polymer ?
#
loop_
_entity_poly.entity_id
_entity_poly.type
_entity_poly.pdbx_seq_one_letter_code
_entity_poly.pdbx_strand_id
1 'polypeptide(L)'
;MTFKAKNSDSETGAFRKPYYPETSIFKQSHFCYDTPGAVYRDQILDILTLEELLKVLPKEIITPRTVLLRLNQTLYLSGLARVDLLQVPRSRHIYATVFASPQLPIHIVDTPDAEEFYRSHLGTEMLGVPLGSAKRLVDFPVLEGKELTYVGQGWKSSCGDVVLSSAGWISFTFNNDEEATVRAWTPEGRGIHRRVPAMLPEAVQLKGHSYS
;
A
#
# COMPACT_ATOMS: atom_id res chain seq x y z
N MET A 1 -76.83 28.12 5.47
CA MET A 1 -77.29 26.87 4.81
C MET A 1 -76.23 25.82 5.02
N THR A 2 -76.65 24.71 5.60
CA THR A 2 -75.83 23.57 5.99
C THR A 2 -75.77 22.60 4.81
N PHE A 3 -74.57 22.18 4.41
CA PHE A 3 -74.41 20.94 3.65
C PHE A 3 -73.28 20.13 4.29
N LYS A 4 -73.69 19.11 5.05
CA LYS A 4 -72.82 18.03 5.52
C LYS A 4 -72.40 17.19 4.30
N ALA A 5 -71.12 17.17 3.98
CA ALA A 5 -70.56 16.13 3.11
C ALA A 5 -70.50 14.82 3.91
N LYS A 6 -71.09 13.76 3.34
CA LYS A 6 -71.04 12.40 3.87
C LYS A 6 -69.59 11.91 3.89
N ASN A 7 -69.19 11.28 4.99
CA ASN A 7 -68.02 10.41 5.05
C ASN A 7 -68.12 9.37 3.92
N SER A 8 -67.17 9.39 3.00
CA SER A 8 -66.77 8.23 2.23
C SER A 8 -65.39 7.82 2.73
N ASP A 9 -65.28 6.60 3.23
CA ASP A 9 -64.09 6.01 3.78
C ASP A 9 -62.85 6.26 2.90
N SER A 10 -61.96 7.14 3.33
CA SER A 10 -60.61 7.22 2.80
C SER A 10 -59.70 6.48 3.76
N GLU A 11 -59.40 5.23 3.40
CA GLU A 11 -58.43 4.37 4.05
C GLU A 11 -57.19 5.17 4.44
N THR A 12 -56.95 5.25 5.75
CA THR A 12 -55.66 5.67 6.27
C THR A 12 -54.64 4.63 5.81
N GLY A 13 -53.92 4.97 4.74
CA GLY A 13 -52.80 4.18 4.23
C GLY A 13 -51.75 4.03 5.30
N ALA A 14 -51.92 3.02 6.16
CA ALA A 14 -50.95 2.64 7.16
C ALA A 14 -49.64 2.33 6.44
N PHE A 15 -48.54 2.96 6.87
CA PHE A 15 -47.20 2.56 6.47
C PHE A 15 -47.04 1.08 6.83
N ARG A 16 -47.26 0.18 5.86
CA ARG A 16 -46.97 -1.25 6.01
C ARG A 16 -45.48 -1.34 6.27
N LYS A 17 -45.10 -1.71 7.50
CA LYS A 17 -43.73 -2.16 7.75
C LYS A 17 -43.49 -3.34 6.80
N PRO A 18 -42.57 -3.26 5.83
CA PRO A 18 -42.54 -4.21 4.71
C PRO A 18 -42.12 -5.64 5.11
N TYR A 19 -41.71 -5.84 6.36
CA TYR A 19 -41.10 -7.08 6.83
C TYR A 19 -41.62 -7.44 8.22
N TYR A 20 -42.59 -8.35 8.29
CA TYR A 20 -43.01 -8.99 9.54
C TYR A 20 -42.34 -10.36 9.64
N PRO A 21 -41.65 -10.68 10.76
CA PRO A 21 -40.91 -11.94 10.92
C PRO A 21 -41.73 -13.20 10.69
N GLU A 22 -43.04 -13.10 10.93
CA GLU A 22 -43.97 -14.22 10.81
C GLU A 22 -44.47 -14.48 9.39
N THR A 23 -44.22 -13.56 8.44
CA THR A 23 -44.65 -13.73 7.05
C THR A 23 -43.81 -14.80 6.36
N SER A 24 -44.45 -15.59 5.49
CA SER A 24 -43.74 -16.62 4.69
C SER A 24 -42.61 -16.00 3.86
N ILE A 25 -42.83 -14.79 3.35
CA ILE A 25 -41.84 -14.02 2.59
C ILE A 25 -40.59 -13.73 3.43
N PHE A 26 -40.74 -13.26 4.68
CA PHE A 26 -39.61 -13.02 5.57
C PHE A 26 -38.87 -14.31 5.95
N LYS A 27 -39.62 -15.39 6.27
CA LYS A 27 -39.04 -16.70 6.62
C LYS A 27 -38.29 -17.35 5.46
N GLN A 28 -38.67 -17.03 4.21
CA GLN A 28 -38.01 -17.51 2.98
C GLN A 28 -36.99 -16.50 2.43
N SER A 29 -36.81 -15.35 3.08
CA SER A 29 -35.82 -14.35 2.67
C SER A 29 -34.43 -14.71 3.15
N HIS A 30 -33.43 -14.36 2.35
CA HIS A 30 -32.02 -14.40 2.75
C HIS A 30 -31.60 -13.01 3.21
N PHE A 31 -30.91 -12.95 4.33
CA PHE A 31 -30.43 -11.71 4.92
C PHE A 31 -28.91 -11.61 4.73
N CYS A 32 -28.46 -10.48 4.20
CA CYS A 32 -27.06 -10.10 4.24
C CYS A 32 -26.89 -9.16 5.44
N TYR A 33 -26.20 -9.62 6.47
CA TYR A 33 -25.93 -8.82 7.66
C TYR A 33 -24.61 -8.10 7.49
N ASP A 34 -24.66 -6.77 7.48
CA ASP A 34 -23.45 -5.95 7.50
C ASP A 34 -22.73 -6.12 8.84
N THR A 35 -21.42 -6.35 8.78
CA THR A 35 -20.56 -6.47 9.97
C THR A 35 -19.72 -5.22 10.09
N PRO A 36 -19.49 -4.67 11.31
CA PRO A 36 -18.58 -3.55 11.49
C PRO A 36 -17.23 -3.81 10.80
N GLY A 37 -16.70 -2.80 10.11
CA GLY A 37 -15.44 -2.91 9.39
C GLY A 37 -14.27 -3.26 10.31
N ALA A 38 -13.41 -4.17 9.86
CA ALA A 38 -12.19 -4.55 10.60
C ALA A 38 -11.06 -3.56 10.31
N VAL A 39 -10.38 -3.10 11.37
CA VAL A 39 -9.11 -2.36 11.26
C VAL A 39 -7.96 -3.34 11.39
N TYR A 40 -7.11 -3.40 10.36
CA TYR A 40 -5.94 -4.28 10.33
C TYR A 40 -4.71 -3.53 10.83
N ARG A 41 -4.09 -4.04 11.90
CA ARG A 41 -2.91 -3.42 12.54
C ARG A 41 -1.68 -3.33 11.64
N ASP A 42 -1.60 -4.20 10.63
CA ASP A 42 -0.49 -4.22 9.67
C ASP A 42 -0.59 -3.15 8.58
N GLN A 43 -1.73 -2.46 8.46
CA GLN A 43 -1.90 -1.35 7.53
C GLN A 43 -1.45 -0.04 8.17
N ILE A 44 -0.96 0.89 7.36
CA ILE A 44 -0.68 2.27 7.78
C ILE A 44 -1.81 3.23 7.44
N LEU A 45 -2.91 2.76 6.86
CA LEU A 45 -3.97 3.64 6.37
C LEU A 45 -4.67 4.42 7.49
N ASP A 46 -4.73 3.85 8.70
CA ASP A 46 -5.31 4.45 9.91
C ASP A 46 -4.50 5.63 10.47
N ILE A 47 -3.18 5.66 10.21
CA ILE A 47 -2.29 6.74 10.68
C ILE A 47 -2.13 7.87 9.65
N LEU A 48 -2.77 7.75 8.49
CA LEU A 48 -2.73 8.75 7.42
C LEU A 48 -3.94 9.67 7.48
N THR A 49 -3.71 10.94 7.17
CA THR A 49 -4.75 11.93 6.90
C THR A 49 -5.45 11.65 5.58
N LEU A 50 -6.63 12.25 5.37
CA LEU A 50 -7.38 12.10 4.12
C LEU A 50 -6.56 12.54 2.89
N GLU A 51 -5.82 13.64 3.00
CA GLU A 51 -4.97 14.12 1.89
C GLU A 51 -3.90 13.10 1.51
N GLU A 52 -3.24 12.51 2.51
CA GLU A 52 -2.20 11.50 2.29
C GLU A 52 -2.80 10.20 1.74
N LEU A 53 -3.97 9.78 2.24
CA LEU A 53 -4.71 8.64 1.70
C LEU A 53 -5.02 8.80 0.21
N LEU A 54 -5.40 10.02 -0.22
CA LEU A 54 -5.64 10.31 -1.64
C LEU A 54 -4.38 10.22 -2.52
N LYS A 55 -3.18 10.31 -1.92
CA LYS A 55 -1.90 10.08 -2.59
C LYS A 55 -1.48 8.62 -2.55
N VAL A 56 -1.70 7.92 -1.43
CA VAL A 56 -1.28 6.53 -1.23
C VAL A 56 -2.15 5.55 -2.01
N LEU A 57 -3.48 5.74 -2.00
CA LEU A 57 -4.41 4.83 -2.65
C LEU A 57 -4.37 5.02 -4.17
N PRO A 58 -4.07 3.96 -4.95
CA PRO A 58 -4.10 4.02 -6.41
C PRO A 58 -5.52 4.34 -6.90
N LYS A 59 -5.65 5.38 -7.73
CA LYS A 59 -6.90 5.74 -8.42
C LYS A 59 -6.93 5.30 -9.89
N GLU A 60 -5.76 4.89 -10.39
CA GLU A 60 -5.50 4.47 -11.75
C GLU A 60 -4.71 3.16 -11.72
N ILE A 61 -4.54 2.55 -12.89
CA ILE A 61 -3.70 1.35 -13.04
C ILE A 61 -2.28 1.68 -12.54
N ILE A 62 -1.73 0.80 -11.71
CA ILE A 62 -0.37 0.95 -11.20
C ILE A 62 0.62 0.64 -12.32
N THR A 63 1.38 1.64 -12.74
CA THR A 63 2.52 1.46 -13.64
C THR A 63 3.75 1.02 -12.84
N PRO A 64 4.35 -0.15 -13.15
CA PRO A 64 5.56 -0.60 -12.46
C PRO A 64 6.75 0.33 -12.75
N ARG A 65 7.45 0.75 -11.69
CA ARG A 65 8.63 1.63 -11.79
C ARG A 65 9.86 0.84 -11.38
N THR A 66 10.69 0.46 -12.35
CA THR A 66 11.90 -0.33 -12.10
C THR A 66 13.13 0.56 -11.95
N VAL A 67 13.87 0.38 -10.85
CA VAL A 67 15.13 1.05 -10.59
C VAL A 67 16.25 0.03 -10.36
N LEU A 68 17.49 0.44 -10.60
CA LEU A 68 18.68 -0.34 -10.25
C LEU A 68 19.13 0.09 -8.85
N LEU A 69 19.09 -0.84 -7.91
CA LEU A 69 19.52 -0.63 -6.52
C LEU A 69 20.87 -1.32 -6.30
N ARG A 70 21.91 -0.56 -5.98
CA ARG A 70 23.26 -1.12 -5.74
C ARG A 70 23.45 -1.46 -4.27
N LEU A 71 24.45 -2.31 -4.00
CA LEU A 71 24.88 -2.60 -2.64
C LEU A 71 25.25 -1.28 -1.94
N ASN A 72 24.85 -1.13 -0.67
CA ASN A 72 24.97 0.10 0.12
C ASN A 72 24.12 1.27 -0.39
N GLN A 73 23.09 1.02 -1.20
CA GLN A 73 22.05 2.01 -1.51
C GLN A 73 20.72 1.68 -0.84
N THR A 74 19.97 2.75 -0.62
CA THR A 74 18.64 2.75 -0.01
C THR A 74 17.62 3.27 -1.02
N LEU A 75 16.49 2.57 -1.12
CA LEU A 75 15.31 3.02 -1.85
C LEU A 75 14.28 3.53 -0.84
N TYR A 76 13.89 4.80 -0.96
CA TYR A 76 12.72 5.36 -0.31
C TYR A 76 11.52 5.32 -1.25
N LEU A 77 10.38 4.84 -0.75
CA LEU A 77 9.07 5.02 -1.37
C LEU A 77 8.30 5.99 -0.48
N SER A 78 8.30 7.26 -0.88
CA SER A 78 7.83 8.36 -0.03
C SER A 78 8.62 8.37 1.30
N GLY A 79 8.13 9.10 2.29
CA GLY A 79 8.49 8.92 3.70
C GLY A 79 7.77 7.75 4.38
N LEU A 80 7.18 6.81 3.63
CA LEU A 80 6.35 5.72 4.15
C LEU A 80 7.05 4.37 4.16
N ALA A 81 8.04 4.17 3.31
CA ALA A 81 8.80 2.94 3.29
C ALA A 81 10.23 3.17 2.83
N ARG A 82 11.13 2.32 3.33
CA ARG A 82 12.56 2.31 3.02
C ARG A 82 13.01 0.89 2.77
N VAL A 83 13.88 0.66 1.80
CA VAL A 83 14.53 -0.64 1.55
C VAL A 83 16.01 -0.44 1.36
N ASP A 84 16.82 -1.01 2.25
CA ASP A 84 18.27 -1.03 2.16
C ASP A 84 18.74 -2.33 1.51
N LEU A 85 19.67 -2.25 0.54
CA LEU A 85 20.33 -3.44 0.01
C LEU A 85 21.60 -3.74 0.81
N LEU A 86 21.50 -4.74 1.69
CA LEU A 86 22.55 -5.11 2.63
C LEU A 86 23.59 -6.06 2.04
N GLN A 87 23.13 -7.01 1.21
CA GLN A 87 24.00 -8.05 0.66
C GLN A 87 23.52 -8.51 -0.72
N VAL A 88 24.46 -8.63 -1.65
CA VAL A 88 24.31 -9.26 -2.98
C VAL A 88 25.72 -9.59 -3.51
N PRO A 89 26.31 -10.74 -3.13
CA PRO A 89 27.76 -10.94 -3.15
C PRO A 89 28.41 -10.87 -4.54
N ARG A 90 27.76 -11.40 -5.57
CA ARG A 90 28.29 -11.53 -6.94
C ARG A 90 27.87 -10.34 -7.79
N SER A 91 26.57 -10.06 -7.88
CA SER A 91 26.04 -9.05 -8.80
C SER A 91 26.24 -7.62 -8.32
N ARG A 92 26.38 -7.39 -7.01
CA ARG A 92 26.57 -6.07 -6.37
C ARG A 92 25.41 -5.08 -6.59
N HIS A 93 24.33 -5.50 -7.25
CA HIS A 93 23.11 -4.75 -7.47
C HIS A 93 21.94 -5.69 -7.76
N ILE A 94 20.72 -5.17 -7.63
CA ILE A 94 19.47 -5.82 -8.03
C ILE A 94 18.60 -4.83 -8.81
N TYR A 95 17.62 -5.33 -9.55
CA TYR A 95 16.49 -4.49 -9.95
C TYR A 95 15.41 -4.55 -8.89
N ALA A 96 14.91 -3.38 -8.51
CA ALA A 96 13.76 -3.20 -7.64
C ALA A 96 12.61 -2.61 -8.48
N THR A 97 11.56 -3.40 -8.71
CA THR A 97 10.36 -2.95 -9.42
C THR A 97 9.30 -2.57 -8.41
N VAL A 98 9.00 -1.28 -8.33
CA VAL A 98 8.07 -0.69 -7.36
C VAL A 98 6.66 -0.64 -7.93
N PHE A 99 5.71 -1.18 -7.18
CA PHE A 99 4.27 -1.15 -7.46
C PHE A 99 3.57 -0.37 -6.36
N ALA A 100 3.28 0.89 -6.65
CA ALA A 100 2.67 1.83 -5.72
C ALA A 100 1.97 2.92 -6.52
N SER A 101 1.13 3.73 -5.85
CA SER A 101 0.54 4.91 -6.45
C SER A 101 1.63 5.78 -7.12
N PRO A 102 1.38 6.32 -8.33
CA PRO A 102 2.35 7.17 -9.03
C PRO A 102 2.63 8.48 -8.28
N GLN A 103 1.73 8.87 -7.36
CA GLN A 103 1.90 10.06 -6.51
C GLN A 103 2.90 9.85 -5.36
N LEU A 104 3.35 8.60 -5.11
CA LEU A 104 4.39 8.32 -4.12
C LEU A 104 5.77 8.37 -4.79
N PRO A 105 6.63 9.34 -4.47
CA PRO A 105 7.94 9.49 -5.10
C PRO A 105 8.88 8.35 -4.71
N ILE A 106 9.81 8.02 -5.58
CA ILE A 106 10.88 7.05 -5.33
C ILE A 106 12.21 7.78 -5.33
N HIS A 107 13.02 7.58 -4.29
CA HIS A 107 14.36 8.14 -4.19
C HIS A 107 15.38 7.06 -3.89
N ILE A 108 16.53 7.13 -4.56
CA ILE A 108 17.69 6.30 -4.26
C ILE A 108 18.75 7.19 -3.65
N VAL A 109 19.25 6.78 -2.48
CA VAL A 109 20.35 7.46 -1.78
C VAL A 109 21.38 6.44 -1.33
N ASP A 110 22.58 6.89 -1.00
CA ASP A 110 23.56 6.04 -0.37
C ASP A 110 23.14 5.77 1.09
N THR A 111 23.27 4.52 1.53
CA THR A 111 22.78 4.06 2.84
C THR A 111 23.34 4.88 4.02
N PRO A 112 24.63 5.31 4.00
CA PRO A 112 25.17 6.18 5.05
C PRO A 112 24.43 7.52 5.19
N ASP A 113 23.87 8.05 4.09
CA ASP A 113 23.17 9.33 4.07
C ASP A 113 21.65 9.18 4.27
N ALA A 114 21.15 7.95 4.34
CA ALA A 114 19.72 7.68 4.31
C ALA A 114 18.96 8.29 5.49
N GLU A 115 19.52 8.25 6.70
CA GLU A 115 18.89 8.86 7.88
C GLU A 115 18.84 10.38 7.77
N GLU A 116 19.93 10.99 7.30
CA GLU A 116 19.99 12.45 7.11
C GLU A 116 19.03 12.91 6.01
N PHE A 117 19.00 12.19 4.89
CA PHE A 117 18.06 12.43 3.81
C PHE A 117 16.62 12.38 4.32
N TYR A 118 16.26 11.36 5.10
CA TYR A 118 14.92 11.24 5.65
C TYR A 118 14.58 12.42 6.56
N ARG A 119 15.46 12.73 7.52
CA ARG A 119 15.27 13.82 8.48
C ARG A 119 15.11 15.19 7.79
N SER A 120 15.92 15.45 6.78
CA SER A 120 15.93 16.74 6.08
C SER A 120 14.75 16.93 5.11
N HIS A 121 14.16 15.83 4.63
CA HIS A 121 13.14 15.89 3.57
C HIS A 121 11.75 15.42 4.01
N LEU A 122 11.58 14.90 5.22
CA LEU A 122 10.29 14.48 5.74
C LEU A 122 9.31 15.68 5.79
N GLY A 123 8.09 15.49 5.29
CA GLY A 123 7.09 16.56 5.19
C GLY A 123 7.26 17.52 4.00
N THR A 124 8.34 17.38 3.21
CA THR A 124 8.54 18.16 1.99
C THR A 124 7.98 17.44 0.76
N GLU A 125 7.87 18.14 -0.36
CA GLU A 125 7.48 17.54 -1.64
C GLU A 125 8.43 16.42 -2.09
N MET A 126 9.69 16.43 -1.63
CA MET A 126 10.66 15.39 -1.95
C MET A 126 10.18 14.03 -1.45
N LEU A 127 9.78 13.92 -0.18
CA LEU A 127 9.26 12.66 0.35
C LEU A 127 7.75 12.51 0.23
N GLY A 128 6.99 13.56 -0.10
CA GLY A 128 5.60 13.51 -0.56
C GLY A 128 4.54 13.14 0.49
N VAL A 129 4.77 12.11 1.30
CA VAL A 129 3.94 11.64 2.43
C VAL A 129 4.88 11.03 3.49
N PRO A 130 4.69 11.27 4.80
CA PRO A 130 3.66 12.10 5.41
C PRO A 130 3.85 13.61 5.14
N LEU A 131 2.76 14.35 5.30
CA LEU A 131 2.63 15.79 5.13
C LEU A 131 2.12 16.41 6.43
N GLY A 132 2.30 17.72 6.55
CA GLY A 132 1.64 18.52 7.58
C GLY A 132 2.61 19.30 8.47
N SER A 133 2.13 19.71 9.63
CA SER A 133 2.89 20.56 10.56
C SER A 133 4.10 19.84 11.15
N ALA A 134 5.10 20.61 11.59
CA ALA A 134 6.29 20.06 12.26
C ALA A 134 5.92 19.15 13.45
N LYS A 135 4.90 19.52 14.23
CA LYS A 135 4.38 18.68 15.33
C LYS A 135 3.89 17.33 14.81
N ARG A 136 3.09 17.30 13.74
CA ARG A 136 2.58 16.06 13.14
C ARG A 136 3.72 15.16 12.64
N LEU A 137 4.78 15.74 12.08
CA LEU A 137 5.91 14.97 11.57
C LEU A 137 6.74 14.35 12.71
N VAL A 138 6.88 15.05 13.83
CA VAL A 138 7.49 14.53 15.06
C VAL A 138 6.65 13.40 15.66
N ASP A 139 5.33 13.55 15.65
CA ASP A 139 4.39 12.55 16.18
C ASP A 139 4.15 11.38 15.19
N PHE A 140 4.66 11.45 13.95
CA PHE A 140 4.48 10.37 12.99
C PHE A 140 5.33 9.16 13.40
N PRO A 141 4.81 7.92 13.28
CA PRO A 141 5.53 6.78 13.81
C PRO A 141 6.87 6.55 13.11
N VAL A 142 7.88 6.21 13.91
CA VAL A 142 9.23 5.93 13.42
C VAL A 142 9.23 4.73 12.50
N LEU A 143 10.17 4.70 11.55
CA LEU A 143 10.35 3.54 10.70
C LEU A 143 11.10 2.45 11.48
N GLU A 144 10.56 1.24 11.51
CA GLU A 144 11.23 0.06 12.08
C GLU A 144 11.47 -1.00 11.01
N GLY A 145 12.62 -1.67 11.13
CA GLY A 145 13.21 -2.44 10.06
C GLY A 145 13.11 -3.94 10.27
N LYS A 146 12.89 -4.68 9.20
CA LYS A 146 12.92 -6.14 9.17
C LYS A 146 13.75 -6.63 7.99
N GLU A 147 14.69 -7.52 8.28
CA GLU A 147 15.52 -8.16 7.26
C GLU A 147 14.79 -9.30 6.57
N LEU A 148 14.95 -9.37 5.25
CA LEU A 148 14.34 -10.37 4.38
C LEU A 148 15.36 -10.82 3.34
N THR A 149 15.39 -12.12 3.08
CA THR A 149 16.33 -12.74 2.14
C THR A 149 15.61 -13.37 0.96
N TYR A 150 16.20 -13.24 -0.22
CA TYR A 150 15.66 -13.72 -1.50
C TYR A 150 16.73 -14.48 -2.27
N VAL A 151 16.29 -15.45 -3.09
CA VAL A 151 17.15 -16.21 -4.00
C VAL A 151 16.77 -15.85 -5.43
N GLY A 152 17.69 -15.29 -6.18
CA GLY A 152 17.44 -14.77 -7.53
C GLY A 152 17.10 -15.85 -8.54
N GLN A 153 16.29 -15.48 -9.54
CA GLN A 153 15.81 -16.34 -10.63
C GLN A 153 16.34 -15.89 -12.00
N GLY A 154 17.41 -15.09 -12.01
CA GLY A 154 17.95 -14.45 -13.20
C GLY A 154 17.31 -13.10 -13.51
N TRP A 155 17.86 -12.42 -14.52
CA TRP A 155 17.58 -11.00 -14.80
C TRP A 155 16.27 -10.69 -15.54
N LYS A 156 15.46 -11.72 -15.80
CA LYS A 156 14.21 -11.62 -16.57
C LYS A 156 12.95 -11.85 -15.74
N SER A 157 13.10 -12.33 -14.50
CA SER A 157 11.98 -12.69 -13.62
C SER A 157 12.28 -12.29 -12.18
N SER A 158 11.32 -11.64 -11.52
CA SER A 158 11.42 -11.32 -10.11
C SER A 158 11.30 -12.58 -9.25
N CYS A 159 12.20 -12.71 -8.27
CA CYS A 159 12.24 -13.86 -7.38
C CYS A 159 11.25 -13.78 -6.20
N GLY A 160 10.83 -12.57 -5.83
CA GLY A 160 9.90 -12.34 -4.74
C GLY A 160 9.62 -10.86 -4.53
N ASP A 161 8.64 -10.60 -3.67
CA ASP A 161 8.22 -9.25 -3.29
C ASP A 161 8.44 -9.00 -1.80
N VAL A 162 8.69 -7.75 -1.45
CA VAL A 162 8.39 -7.19 -0.13
C VAL A 162 7.13 -6.33 -0.19
N VAL A 163 6.14 -6.68 0.62
CA VAL A 163 4.93 -5.87 0.85
C VAL A 163 5.22 -4.81 1.90
N LEU A 164 4.72 -3.58 1.68
CA LEU A 164 5.02 -2.39 2.47
C LEU A 164 3.71 -1.72 2.97
N SER A 165 2.97 -2.42 3.81
CA SER A 165 1.90 -1.85 4.68
C SER A 165 0.80 -1.02 4.00
N SER A 166 0.44 -1.32 2.76
CA SER A 166 -0.50 -0.55 1.89
C SER A 166 0.11 0.62 1.12
N ALA A 167 1.37 1.01 1.37
CA ALA A 167 2.09 1.93 0.49
C ALA A 167 2.38 1.31 -0.88
N GLY A 168 2.49 -0.02 -0.94
CA GLY A 168 2.71 -0.78 -2.16
C GLY A 168 3.49 -2.07 -1.90
N TRP A 169 4.18 -2.55 -2.93
CA TRP A 169 5.18 -3.61 -2.81
C TRP A 169 6.34 -3.38 -3.78
N ILE A 170 7.46 -4.04 -3.53
CA ILE A 170 8.64 -4.01 -4.39
C ILE A 170 9.03 -5.44 -4.74
N SER A 171 9.16 -5.72 -6.03
CA SER A 171 9.65 -6.99 -6.55
C SER A 171 11.15 -6.91 -6.81
N PHE A 172 11.89 -7.97 -6.45
CA PHE A 172 13.34 -8.03 -6.63
C PHE A 172 13.73 -8.99 -7.76
N THR A 173 14.55 -8.52 -8.69
CA THR A 173 15.10 -9.33 -9.80
C THR A 173 16.62 -9.23 -9.80
N PHE A 174 17.30 -10.38 -9.76
CA PHE A 174 18.76 -10.47 -9.80
C PHE A 174 19.21 -11.89 -10.18
N ASN A 175 20.53 -12.08 -10.28
CA ASN A 175 21.15 -13.25 -10.86
C ASN A 175 20.67 -14.59 -10.27
N ASN A 176 20.66 -15.63 -11.09
CA ASN A 176 20.15 -16.95 -10.71
C ASN A 176 21.00 -17.58 -9.60
N ASP A 177 20.34 -18.21 -8.62
CA ASP A 177 20.97 -18.88 -7.47
C ASP A 177 21.93 -17.98 -6.66
N GLU A 178 21.76 -16.67 -6.77
CA GLU A 178 22.40 -15.70 -5.89
C GLU A 178 21.43 -15.37 -4.75
N GLU A 179 21.97 -15.15 -3.56
CA GLU A 179 21.20 -14.68 -2.42
C GLU A 179 21.39 -13.17 -2.25
N ALA A 180 20.28 -12.47 -2.01
CA ALA A 180 20.31 -11.06 -1.61
C ALA A 180 19.51 -10.84 -0.33
N THR A 181 20.07 -10.05 0.58
CA THR A 181 19.42 -9.63 1.82
C THR A 181 19.11 -8.15 1.75
N VAL A 182 17.86 -7.81 2.03
CA VAL A 182 17.37 -6.44 2.14
C VAL A 182 16.83 -6.19 3.54
N ARG A 183 16.89 -4.94 4.01
CA ARG A 183 16.16 -4.50 5.18
C ARG A 183 15.05 -3.55 4.75
N ALA A 184 13.81 -3.97 4.94
CA ALA A 184 12.65 -3.14 4.65
C ALA A 184 12.19 -2.45 5.93
N TRP A 185 11.75 -1.21 5.81
CA TRP A 185 11.25 -0.40 6.91
C TRP A 185 9.93 0.25 6.56
N THR A 186 9.05 0.33 7.55
CA THR A 186 7.72 0.94 7.48
C THR A 186 7.40 1.54 8.86
N PRO A 187 6.40 2.43 9.00
CA PRO A 187 5.98 2.96 10.30
C PRO A 187 5.70 1.83 11.29
N GLU A 188 6.43 1.82 12.41
CA GLU A 188 6.40 0.78 13.47
C GLU A 188 6.64 -0.65 12.94
N GLY A 189 7.26 -0.79 11.76
CA GLY A 189 7.50 -2.10 11.13
C GLY A 189 6.22 -2.83 10.68
N ARG A 190 5.07 -2.14 10.66
CA ARG A 190 3.77 -2.71 10.27
C ARG A 190 3.85 -3.29 8.88
N GLY A 191 3.18 -4.41 8.60
CA GLY A 191 2.90 -4.83 7.22
C GLY A 191 4.11 -5.18 6.34
N ILE A 192 5.29 -5.48 6.91
CA ILE A 192 6.47 -5.94 6.18
C ILE A 192 6.40 -7.46 6.00
N HIS A 193 6.01 -7.89 4.79
CA HIS A 193 5.87 -9.30 4.46
C HIS A 193 6.65 -9.68 3.21
N ARG A 194 7.36 -10.80 3.29
CA ARG A 194 7.97 -11.45 2.15
C ARG A 194 6.92 -12.30 1.43
N ARG A 195 6.81 -12.12 0.11
CA ARG A 195 5.93 -12.90 -0.76
C ARG A 195 6.77 -13.58 -1.84
N VAL A 196 6.74 -14.91 -1.86
CA VAL A 196 7.46 -15.74 -2.84
C VAL A 196 6.48 -16.84 -3.32
N PRO A 197 6.25 -17.00 -4.63
CA PRO A 197 6.84 -16.23 -5.74
C PRO A 197 6.35 -14.78 -5.80
N ALA A 198 7.02 -13.95 -6.61
CA ALA A 198 6.57 -12.59 -6.90
C ALA A 198 5.18 -12.60 -7.55
N MET A 199 4.36 -11.59 -7.27
CA MET A 199 3.00 -11.49 -7.83
C MET A 199 3.03 -11.25 -9.35
N LEU A 200 3.93 -10.38 -9.81
CA LEU A 200 4.08 -10.01 -11.23
C LEU A 200 5.53 -10.21 -11.66
N PRO A 201 5.99 -11.47 -11.78
CA PRO A 201 7.41 -11.80 -11.94
C PRO A 201 8.04 -11.19 -13.19
N GLU A 202 7.29 -11.08 -14.27
CA GLU A 202 7.79 -10.60 -15.57
C GLU A 202 7.76 -9.06 -15.71
N ALA A 203 7.21 -8.33 -14.75
CA ALA A 203 7.07 -6.87 -14.85
C ALA A 203 8.41 -6.11 -14.99
N VAL A 204 9.51 -6.72 -14.53
CA VAL A 204 10.87 -6.20 -14.73
C VAL A 204 11.23 -6.03 -16.21
N GLN A 205 10.57 -6.77 -17.11
CA GLN A 205 10.78 -6.68 -18.56
C GLN A 205 10.15 -5.43 -19.18
N LEU A 206 9.24 -4.75 -18.46
CA LEU A 206 8.64 -3.48 -18.90
C LEU A 206 9.56 -2.26 -18.68
N LYS A 207 10.76 -2.46 -18.11
CA LYS A 207 11.75 -1.40 -17.94
C LYS A 207 12.20 -0.85 -19.30
N GLY A 208 12.56 0.43 -19.34
CA GLY A 208 13.14 1.05 -20.52
C GLY A 208 14.39 0.30 -21.00
N HIS A 209 14.59 0.24 -22.32
CA HIS A 209 15.80 -0.34 -22.88
C HIS A 209 16.97 0.62 -22.61
N SER A 210 18.03 0.11 -21.98
CA SER A 210 19.30 0.84 -21.97
C SER A 210 19.85 0.82 -23.39
N TYR A 211 19.86 1.96 -24.07
CA TYR A 211 20.66 2.12 -25.28
C TYR A 211 22.13 2.02 -24.87
N SER A 212 22.76 0.90 -25.23
CA SER A 212 24.20 0.65 -25.10
C SER A 212 24.98 1.42 -26.16
#